data_AF-A0A0V0SXW8-F1
#
_entry.id   AF-A0A0V0SXW8-F1
#
_cell.length_a   1.000
_cell.length_b   1.000
_cell.length_c   1.000
_cell.angle_alpha   90.00
_cell.angle_beta   90.00
_cell.angle_gamma   90.00
#
_symmetry.space_group_name_H-M   'P 1'
#
loop_
_entity.id
_entity.type
_entity.pdbx_description
1 polymer ?
#
loop_
_entity_poly.entity_id
_entity_poly.type
_entity_poly.pdbx_seq_one_letter_code
_entity_poly.pdbx_strand_id
1 'polypeptide(L)'
;MDNLVQRRSAQVRWLKIALENMEAALDGSAETRQICLAKLMDTWSRYEEIITKLLDNATDQKSIDVYTEERETVCADIIELKIQVENKERELGAQEH
;
A
#
# COMPACT_ATOMS: atom_id res chain seq x y z
N MET A 1 -8.62 -20.47 -8.49
CA MET A 1 -7.88 -19.25 -8.88
C MET A 1 -8.80 -18.03 -8.90
N ASP A 2 -9.98 -18.11 -9.53
CA ASP A 2 -10.89 -16.97 -9.75
C ASP A 2 -11.28 -16.17 -8.48
N ASN A 3 -11.55 -16.84 -7.37
CA ASN A 3 -11.82 -16.16 -6.09
C ASN A 3 -10.62 -15.31 -5.61
N LEU A 4 -9.38 -15.82 -5.76
CA LEU A 4 -8.18 -15.06 -5.39
C LEU A 4 -7.98 -13.86 -6.32
N VAL A 5 -8.21 -14.03 -7.62
CA VAL A 5 -8.11 -12.94 -8.61
C VAL A 5 -9.13 -11.83 -8.34
N GLN A 6 -10.37 -12.19 -7.99
CA GLN A 6 -11.41 -11.24 -7.60
C GLN A 6 -11.05 -10.52 -6.29
N ARG A 7 -10.58 -11.25 -5.28
CA ARG A 7 -10.14 -10.67 -4.01
C ARG A 7 -8.93 -9.73 -4.20
N ARG A 8 -7.95 -10.11 -5.03
CA ARG A 8 -6.81 -9.26 -5.42
C ARG A 8 -7.30 -7.96 -6.04
N SER A 9 -8.19 -8.06 -7.03
CA SER A 9 -8.77 -6.89 -7.70
C SER A 9 -9.50 -5.96 -6.72
N ALA A 10 -10.18 -6.51 -5.71
CA ALA A 10 -10.79 -5.71 -4.65
C ALA A 10 -9.73 -5.05 -3.76
N GLN A 11 -8.70 -5.78 -3.33
CA GLN A 11 -7.61 -5.22 -2.51
C GLN A 11 -6.83 -4.13 -3.24
N VAL A 12 -6.57 -4.26 -4.54
CA VAL A 12 -5.91 -3.21 -5.35
C VAL A 12 -6.73 -1.91 -5.33
N ARG A 13 -8.06 -1.99 -5.38
CA ARG A 13 -8.92 -0.79 -5.26
C ARG A 13 -8.85 -0.18 -3.87
N TRP A 14 -8.86 -1.02 -2.83
CA TRP A 14 -8.72 -0.54 -1.45
C TRP A 14 -7.35 0.08 -1.19
N LEU A 15 -6.29 -0.47 -1.78
CA LEU A 15 -4.94 0.09 -1.71
C LEU A 15 -4.90 1.47 -2.34
N LYS A 16 -5.46 1.66 -3.54
CA LYS A 16 -5.53 3.00 -4.18
C LYS A 16 -6.22 4.02 -3.27
N ILE A 17 -7.37 3.66 -2.70
CA ILE A 17 -8.08 4.53 -1.75
C ILE A 17 -7.23 4.80 -0.50
N ALA A 18 -6.53 3.80 0.02
CA ALA A 18 -5.69 3.97 1.21
C ALA A 18 -4.45 4.85 0.94
N LEU A 19 -3.85 4.75 -0.26
CA LEU A 19 -2.76 5.62 -0.72
C LEU A 19 -3.24 7.07 -0.84
N GLU A 20 -4.36 7.31 -1.54
CA GLU A 20 -4.98 8.64 -1.67
C GLU A 20 -5.33 9.26 -0.30
N ASN A 21 -5.85 8.45 0.63
CA ASN A 21 -6.13 8.90 2.00
C ASN A 21 -4.86 9.22 2.79
N MET A 22 -3.76 8.49 2.56
CA MET A 22 -2.47 8.73 3.20
C MET A 22 -1.84 10.03 2.67
N GLU A 23 -1.90 10.26 1.36
CA GLU A 23 -1.49 11.53 0.73
C GLU A 23 -2.25 12.72 1.32
N ALA A 24 -3.58 12.65 1.36
CA ALA A 24 -4.40 13.70 1.95
C ALA A 24 -4.11 13.92 3.45
N ALA A 25 -3.75 12.85 4.16
CA ALA A 25 -3.42 12.92 5.58
C ALA A 25 -2.07 13.59 5.86
N LEU A 26 -1.15 13.73 4.88
CA LEU A 26 0.14 14.39 5.08
C LEU A 26 -0.02 15.80 5.66
N ASP A 27 -1.03 16.53 5.20
CA ASP A 27 -1.37 17.88 5.69
C ASP A 27 -2.33 17.88 6.90
N GLY A 28 -2.70 16.70 7.40
CA GLY A 28 -3.54 16.52 8.58
C GLY A 28 -2.77 16.55 9.90
N SER A 29 -3.46 16.18 10.98
CA SER A 29 -2.84 16.00 12.30
C SER A 29 -1.93 14.75 12.33
N ALA A 30 -1.02 14.70 13.30
CA ALA A 30 -0.20 13.50 13.55
C ALA A 30 -1.06 12.25 13.77
N GLU A 31 -2.17 12.37 14.51
CA GLU A 31 -3.13 11.28 14.70
C GLU A 31 -3.75 10.83 13.36
N THR A 32 -4.11 11.76 12.47
CA THR A 32 -4.69 11.44 11.17
C THR A 32 -3.68 10.70 10.28
N ARG A 33 -2.42 11.15 10.24
CA ARG A 33 -1.33 10.45 9.54
C ARG A 33 -1.14 9.03 10.06
N GLN A 34 -1.09 8.85 11.38
CA GLN A 34 -0.92 7.54 12.00
C GLN A 34 -2.08 6.59 11.70
N ILE A 35 -3.34 7.08 11.77
CA ILE A 35 -4.52 6.28 11.45
C ILE A 35 -4.53 5.87 9.97
N CYS A 36 -4.23 6.80 9.06
CA CYS A 36 -4.17 6.50 7.62
C CYS A 36 -3.05 5.51 7.30
N LEU A 37 -1.87 5.68 7.91
CA LEU A 37 -0.74 4.77 7.73
C LEU A 37 -1.08 3.35 8.22
N ALA A 38 -1.72 3.24 9.40
CA ALA A 38 -2.13 1.94 9.92
C ALA A 38 -3.13 1.22 8.99
N LYS A 39 -4.10 1.95 8.43
CA LYS A 39 -5.07 1.40 7.46
C LYS A 39 -4.41 0.99 6.14
N LEU A 40 -3.47 1.79 5.64
CA LEU A 40 -2.68 1.46 4.45
C LEU A 40 -1.88 0.17 4.67
N MET A 41 -1.18 0.04 5.81
CA MET A 41 -0.39 -1.14 6.13
C MET A 41 -1.24 -2.41 6.34
N ASP A 42 -2.41 -2.31 6.99
CA ASP A 42 -3.37 -3.43 7.11
C ASP A 42 -3.89 -3.88 5.74
N THR A 43 -4.22 -2.93 4.86
CA THR A 43 -4.69 -3.22 3.50
C THR A 43 -3.59 -3.86 2.66
N TRP A 44 -2.36 -3.35 2.76
CA TRP A 44 -1.18 -3.93 2.10
C TRP A 44 -0.92 -5.36 2.55
N SER A 45 -0.96 -5.65 3.85
CA SER A 45 -0.74 -7.01 4.35
C SER A 45 -1.75 -8.01 3.78
N ARG A 46 -3.02 -7.61 3.67
CA ARG A 46 -4.07 -8.46 3.06
C ARG A 46 -3.86 -8.67 1.57
N TYR A 47 -3.43 -7.65 0.85
CA TYR A 47 -3.05 -7.76 -0.56
C TYR A 47 -1.85 -8.69 -0.73
N GLU A 48 -0.81 -8.53 0.09
CA GLU A 48 0.43 -9.30 0.04
C GLU A 48 0.16 -10.80 0.24
N GLU A 49 -0.71 -11.17 1.17
CA GLU A 49 -1.14 -12.55 1.37
C GLU A 49 -1.81 -13.13 0.11
N ILE A 50 -2.66 -12.35 -0.57
CA ILE A 50 -3.38 -12.80 -1.76
C ILE A 50 -2.44 -12.90 -2.97
N ILE A 51 -1.60 -11.89 -3.21
CA ILE A 51 -0.72 -11.86 -4.37
C ILE A 51 0.36 -12.96 -4.26
N THR A 52 0.86 -13.24 -3.06
CA THR A 52 1.79 -14.35 -2.81
C THR A 52 1.14 -15.68 -3.15
N LYS A 53 -0.10 -15.92 -2.68
CA LYS A 53 -0.86 -17.12 -3.06
C LYS A 53 -1.13 -17.21 -4.56
N LEU A 54 -1.33 -16.08 -5.25
CA LEU A 54 -1.51 -16.08 -6.70
C LEU A 54 -0.20 -16.46 -7.42
N LEU A 55 0.93 -15.91 -6.97
CA LEU A 55 2.26 -16.21 -7.51
C LEU A 55 2.64 -17.69 -7.28
N ASP A 56 2.42 -18.22 -6.09
CA ASP A 56 2.71 -19.63 -5.76
C ASP A 56 1.93 -20.63 -6.63
N ASN A 57 0.73 -20.22 -7.10
CA ASN A 57 -0.14 -21.06 -7.93
C ASN A 57 -0.04 -20.74 -9.43
N ALA A 58 0.69 -19.70 -9.83
CA ALA A 58 0.82 -19.32 -11.22
C ALA A 58 1.80 -20.27 -11.93
N THR A 59 1.35 -20.86 -13.03
CA THR A 59 2.18 -21.78 -13.83
C THR A 59 2.60 -21.19 -15.17
N ASP A 60 1.93 -20.12 -15.62
CA ASP A 60 2.27 -19.39 -16.84
C ASP A 60 3.08 -18.13 -16.52
N GLN A 61 4.14 -17.90 -17.30
CA GLN A 61 5.05 -16.77 -17.10
C GLN A 61 4.32 -15.42 -17.15
N LYS A 62 3.31 -15.30 -18.02
CA LYS A 62 2.56 -14.05 -18.18
C LYS A 62 1.83 -13.65 -16.89
N SER A 63 1.18 -14.59 -16.20
CA SER A 63 0.55 -14.32 -14.91
C SER A 63 1.57 -13.95 -13.83
N ILE A 64 2.73 -14.64 -13.81
CA ILE A 64 3.82 -14.35 -12.88
C ILE A 64 4.32 -12.92 -13.07
N ASP A 65 4.58 -12.51 -14.31
CA ASP A 65 5.07 -11.17 -14.64
C ASP A 65 4.06 -10.11 -14.18
N VAL A 66 2.78 -10.27 -14.52
CA VAL A 66 1.71 -9.34 -14.15
C VAL A 66 1.59 -9.19 -12.63
N TYR A 67 1.58 -10.29 -11.88
CA TYR A 67 1.45 -10.23 -10.42
C TYR A 67 2.70 -9.67 -9.74
N THR A 68 3.88 -9.93 -10.30
CA THR A 68 5.13 -9.38 -9.78
C THR A 68 5.20 -7.88 -10.00
N GLU A 69 4.90 -7.41 -11.21
CA GLU A 69 4.87 -5.98 -11.55
C GLU A 69 3.83 -5.20 -10.73
N GLU A 70 2.61 -5.75 -10.57
CA GLU A 70 1.56 -5.13 -9.72
C GLU A 70 2.04 -5.01 -8.26
N ARG A 71 2.68 -6.05 -7.72
CA ARG A 71 3.22 -6.03 -6.34
C ARG A 71 4.35 -5.03 -6.19
N GLU A 72 5.29 -4.98 -7.13
CA GLU A 72 6.44 -4.08 -7.08
C GLU A 72 6.04 -2.61 -7.19
N THR A 73 5.08 -2.31 -8.08
CA THR A 73 4.53 -0.96 -8.24
C THR A 73 3.90 -0.46 -6.95
N VAL A 74 2.98 -1.25 -6.37
CA VAL A 74 2.33 -0.85 -5.10
C VAL A 74 3.33 -0.76 -3.95
N CYS A 75 4.34 -1.63 -3.92
CA CYS A 75 5.40 -1.57 -2.90
C CYS A 75 6.20 -0.27 -3.00
N ALA A 76 6.54 0.16 -4.21
CA ALA A 76 7.25 1.43 -4.45
C ALA A 76 6.42 2.63 -3.97
N ASP A 77 5.13 2.68 -4.31
CA ASP A 77 4.21 3.76 -3.87
C ASP A 77 4.13 3.84 -2.33
N ILE A 78 4.05 2.69 -1.64
CA ILE A 78 4.01 2.62 -0.17
C ILE A 78 5.34 3.10 0.44
N ILE A 79 6.48 2.71 -0.14
CA ILE A 79 7.80 3.14 0.34
C ILE A 79 7.93 4.66 0.21
N GLU A 80 7.54 5.23 -0.94
CA GLU A 80 7.57 6.67 -1.16
C GLU A 80 6.71 7.41 -0.11
N LEU A 81 5.48 6.96 0.11
CA LEU A 81 4.60 7.58 1.10
C LEU A 81 5.13 7.49 2.53
N LYS A 82 5.74 6.37 2.92
CA LYS A 82 6.37 6.26 4.25
C LYS A 82 7.48 7.28 4.43
N ILE A 83 8.31 7.48 3.40
CA ILE A 83 9.36 8.51 3.43
C ILE A 83 8.74 9.91 3.56
N GLN A 84 7.66 10.20 2.83
CA GLN A 84 6.95 11.48 2.93
C GLN A 84 6.39 11.71 4.35
N VAL A 85 5.80 10.69 4.98
CA VAL A 85 5.34 10.77 6.38
C VAL A 85 6.49 11.05 7.33
N GLU A 86 7.58 10.29 7.25
CA GLU A 86 8.76 10.49 8.11
C GLU A 86 9.38 11.88 7.93
N ASN A 87 9.42 12.40 6.70
CA ASN A 87 9.86 13.77 6.42
C ASN A 87 8.94 14.79 7.08
N LYS A 88 7.63 14.63 6.93
CA LYS A 88 6.63 15.54 7.50
C LYS A 88 6.72 15.59 9.03
N GLU A 89 6.88 14.44 9.69
CA GLU A 89 7.04 14.42 11.16
C GLU A 89 8.33 15.14 11.61
N ARG A 90 9.43 14.99 10.86
CA ARG A 90 10.67 15.71 11.14
C ARG A 90 10.53 17.23 10.96
N GLU A 91 9.87 17.67 9.90
CA GLU A 91 9.62 19.09 9.63
C GLU A 91 8.77 19.73 10.73
N LEU A 92 7.69 19.07 11.15
CA LEU A 92 6.81 19.57 12.20
C LEU A 92 7.52 19.61 13.55
N GLY A 93 8.28 18.57 13.92
CA GLY A 93 9.05 18.56 15.15
C GLY A 93 10.15 19.63 15.20
N ALA A 94 10.70 20.03 14.04
CA ALA A 94 11.65 21.12 13.95
C ALA A 94 11.01 22.51 14.08
N GLN A 95 9.71 22.65 13.80
CA GLN A 95 8.96 23.90 13.96
C GLN A 95 8.48 24.14 15.40
N GLU A 96 8.41 23.10 16.21
CA GLU A 96 7.99 23.15 17.62
C GLU A 96 9.14 23.52 18.59
N HIS A 97 10.37 23.69 18.10
CA HIS A 97 11.59 24.04 18.86
C HIS A 97 12.12 25.43 18.51
#